data_AF-A0A832E232-F1
#
_entry.id   AF-A0A832E232-F1
#
_cell.length_a   1.000
_cell.length_b   1.000
_cell.length_c   1.000
_cell.angle_alpha   90.00
_cell.angle_beta   90.00
_cell.angle_gamma   90.00
#
_symmetry.space_group_name_H-M   'P 1'
#
loop_
_entity.id
_entity.type
_entity.pdbx_description
1 polymer ?
#
loop_
_entity_poly.entity_id
_entity_poly.type
_entity_poly.pdbx_seq_one_letter_code
_entity_poly.pdbx_strand_id
1 'polypeptide(L)'
;WGYEHKTVNHSAGEYARDEDGDGFHEVHVNTMEGFWSLLRSWLRPHRGISQEKLPLYLSFFEFTHNAKARGKSLLPALLEGLLV
;
A
#
# COMPACT_ATOMS: atom_id res chain seq x y z
N TRP A 1 2.38 -10.23 -11.99
CA TRP A 1 3.83 -10.09 -12.26
C TRP A 1 3.98 -9.07 -13.37
N GLY A 2 4.78 -8.01 -13.18
CA GLY A 2 4.87 -6.93 -14.17
C GLY A 2 5.34 -5.56 -13.67
N TYR A 3 5.87 -5.46 -12.45
CA TYR A 3 6.52 -4.24 -11.99
C TYR A 3 8.04 -4.42 -12.04
N GLU A 4 8.72 -3.62 -12.84
CA GLU A 4 10.19 -3.60 -12.90
C GLU A 4 10.72 -2.76 -11.74
N HIS A 5 11.51 -3.36 -10.85
CA HIS A 5 12.08 -2.65 -9.71
C HIS A 5 13.14 -1.64 -10.16
N LYS A 6 12.91 -0.38 -9.80
CA LYS A 6 13.87 0.71 -9.95
C LYS A 6 14.49 1.05 -8.61
N THR A 7 15.70 1.60 -8.63
CA THR A 7 16.48 1.92 -7.42
C THR A 7 17.08 3.31 -7.53
N VAL A 8 17.30 3.94 -6.38
CA VAL A 8 18.08 5.18 -6.24
C VAL A 8 19.43 4.91 -5.59
N ASN A 9 20.44 5.74 -5.87
CA ASN A 9 21.76 5.68 -5.24
C ASN A 9 21.92 6.75 -4.16
N HIS A 10 21.55 6.43 -2.92
CA HIS A 10 21.71 7.34 -1.78
C HIS A 10 23.17 7.77 -1.53
N SER A 11 24.19 6.99 -1.92
CA SER A 11 25.60 7.38 -1.76
C SER A 11 26.00 8.54 -2.68
N ALA A 12 25.26 8.75 -3.77
CA ALA A 12 25.40 9.89 -4.66
C ALA A 12 24.52 11.10 -4.23
N GLY A 13 23.85 11.02 -3.09
CA GLY A 13 22.87 12.04 -2.68
C GLY A 13 21.56 12.01 -3.46
N GLU A 14 21.30 10.93 -4.22
CA GLU A 14 20.06 10.73 -4.97
C GLU A 14 19.01 10.08 -4.07
N TYR A 15 17.95 10.82 -3.72
CA TYR A 15 16.84 10.35 -2.86
C TYR A 15 15.53 10.10 -3.62
N ALA A 16 15.42 10.69 -4.80
CA ALA A 16 14.39 10.45 -5.78
C ALA A 16 15.04 10.63 -7.16
N ARG A 17 14.54 9.95 -8.19
CA ARG A 17 15.02 10.11 -9.57
C ARG A 17 13.87 10.48 -10.50
N ASP A 18 14.10 11.54 -11.26
CA ASP A 18 13.33 11.98 -12.42
C ASP A 18 13.95 11.31 -13.65
N GLU A 19 13.20 10.42 -14.30
CA GLU A 19 13.71 9.65 -15.44
C GLU A 19 13.56 10.36 -16.79
N ASP A 20 12.63 11.30 -16.92
CA ASP A 20 12.32 11.97 -18.19
C ASP A 20 12.62 13.48 -18.21
N GLY A 21 13.03 14.04 -17.07
CA GLY A 21 13.46 15.42 -16.90
C GLY A 21 12.30 16.41 -16.81
N ASP A 22 11.07 15.97 -16.55
CA ASP A 22 9.89 16.83 -16.46
C ASP A 22 9.73 17.52 -15.08
N GLY A 23 10.58 17.17 -14.12
CA GLY A 23 10.57 17.67 -12.74
C GLY A 23 9.74 16.82 -11.77
N PHE A 24 8.99 15.83 -12.26
CA PHE A 24 8.38 14.76 -11.47
C PHE A 24 9.43 13.66 -11.24
N HIS A 25 9.44 13.08 -10.04
CA HIS A 25 10.38 12.00 -9.74
C HIS A 25 9.58 10.71 -9.62
N GLU A 26 9.68 9.81 -10.60
CA GLU A 26 8.94 8.53 -10.64
C GLU A 26 9.55 7.50 -9.70
N VAL A 27 10.87 7.54 -9.51
CA VAL A 27 11.58 6.58 -8.68
C VAL A 27 11.78 7.18 -7.30
N HIS A 28 10.87 6.83 -6.39
CA HIS A 28 10.90 7.28 -5.00
C HIS A 28 10.22 6.25 -4.08
N VAL A 29 10.37 6.44 -2.76
CA VAL A 29 9.78 5.56 -1.75
C VAL A 29 8.47 6.09 -1.15
N ASN A 30 8.10 7.36 -1.38
CA ASN A 30 6.92 8.01 -0.78
C ASN A 30 5.61 7.20 -0.92
N THR A 31 5.40 6.46 -2.02
CA THR A 31 4.22 5.61 -2.19
C THR A 31 4.16 4.52 -1.13
N MET A 32 5.28 3.83 -0.92
CA MET A 32 5.40 2.77 0.08
C MET A 32 5.34 3.35 1.50
N GLU A 33 5.99 4.49 1.75
CA GLU A 33 5.91 5.19 3.04
C GLU A 33 4.48 5.61 3.38
N GLY A 34 3.73 6.12 2.39
CA GLY A 34 2.31 6.45 2.50
C GLY A 34 1.47 5.22 2.83
N PHE A 35 1.68 4.12 2.12
CA PHE A 35 1.01 2.84 2.37
C PHE A 35 1.23 2.36 3.81
N TRP A 36 2.48 2.35 4.29
CA TRP A 36 2.79 1.95 5.67
C TRP A 36 2.21 2.90 6.72
N SER A 37 2.13 4.20 6.42
CA SER A 37 1.51 5.19 7.31
C SER A 37 0.01 4.93 7.48
N LEU A 38 -0.67 4.55 6.40
CA LEU A 38 -2.08 4.15 6.43
C LEU A 38 -2.26 2.83 7.19
N LEU A 39 -1.46 1.79 6.88
CA LEU A 39 -1.56 0.49 7.53
C LEU A 39 -1.35 0.60 9.05
N ARG A 40 -0.32 1.32 9.50
CA ARG A 40 -0.06 1.53 10.93
C ARG A 40 -1.23 2.19 11.64
N SER A 41 -1.88 3.16 11.00
CA SER A 41 -3.05 3.84 11.54
C SER A 41 -4.27 2.91 11.58
N TRP A 42 -4.44 2.07 10.56
CA TRP A 42 -5.51 1.08 10.47
C TRP A 42 -5.39 -0.02 11.53
N LEU A 43 -4.16 -0.48 11.83
CA LEU A 43 -3.94 -1.52 12.85
C LEU A 43 -4.00 -1.00 14.30
N ARG A 44 -3.84 0.32 14.49
CA ARG A 44 -3.75 0.97 15.82
C ARG A 44 -4.91 0.62 16.78
N PRO A 45 -6.19 0.54 16.34
CA PRO A 45 -7.31 0.25 17.24
C PRO A 45 -7.25 -1.15 17.87
N HIS A 46 -6.55 -2.10 17.24
CA HIS A 46 -6.51 -3.48 17.73
C HIS A 46 -5.60 -3.68 18.95
N ARG A 47 -4.74 -2.68 19.30
CA ARG A 47 -3.85 -2.70 20.49
C ARG A 47 -2.90 -3.91 20.60
N GLY A 48 -2.78 -4.71 19.54
CA GLY A 48 -2.01 -5.94 19.49
C GLY A 48 -2.72 -6.95 18.59
N ILE A 49 -1.97 -7.66 17.76
CA ILE A 49 -2.53 -8.64 16.81
C ILE A 49 -1.71 -9.92 16.92
N SER A 50 -2.37 -11.07 17.00
CA SER A 50 -1.70 -12.37 16.94
C SER A 50 -0.93 -12.51 15.63
N GLN A 51 0.32 -12.98 15.68
CA GLN A 51 1.13 -13.21 14.48
C GLN A 51 0.45 -14.19 13.50
N GLU A 52 -0.25 -15.20 14.03
CA GLU A 52 -1.00 -16.17 13.23
C GLU A 52 -2.17 -15.51 12.46
N LYS A 53 -2.79 -14.49 13.05
CA LYS A 53 -3.93 -13.78 12.46
C LYS A 53 -3.53 -12.57 11.64
N LEU A 54 -2.30 -12.07 11.79
CA LEU A 54 -1.79 -10.91 11.07
C LEU A 54 -2.05 -10.96 9.55
N PRO A 55 -1.86 -12.10 8.85
CA PRO A 55 -2.16 -12.16 7.42
C PRO A 55 -3.59 -11.75 7.07
N LEU A 56 -4.58 -12.15 7.88
CA LEU A 56 -5.99 -11.80 7.62
C LEU A 56 -6.24 -10.29 7.71
N TYR A 57 -5.61 -9.63 8.67
CA TYR A 57 -5.69 -8.17 8.83
C TYR A 57 -5.02 -7.44 7.66
N LEU A 58 -3.85 -7.92 7.24
CA LEU A 58 -3.13 -7.35 6.10
C LEU A 58 -3.91 -7.53 4.79
N SER A 59 -4.42 -8.73 4.53
CA SER A 59 -5.22 -9.01 3.33
C SER A 59 -6.50 -8.19 3.29
N PHE A 60 -7.18 -8.01 4.43
CA PHE A 60 -8.39 -7.19 4.46
C PHE A 60 -8.08 -5.69 4.29
N PHE A 61 -6.97 -5.21 4.86
CA PHE A 61 -6.48 -3.85 4.60
C PHE A 61 -6.15 -3.65 3.13
N GLU A 62 -5.39 -4.56 2.52
CA GLU A 62 -5.03 -4.54 1.10
C GLU A 62 -6.28 -4.50 0.22
N PHE A 63 -7.24 -5.39 0.48
CA PHE A 63 -8.51 -5.42 -0.23
C PHE A 63 -9.25 -4.07 -0.13
N THR A 64 -9.37 -3.53 1.08
CA THR A 64 -10.05 -2.24 1.32
C THR A 64 -9.32 -1.07 0.63
N HIS A 65 -7.99 -1.06 0.69
CA HIS A 65 -7.13 -0.07 0.06
C HIS A 65 -7.28 -0.08 -1.47
N ASN A 66 -7.27 -1.28 -2.07
CA ASN A 66 -7.39 -1.46 -3.51
C ASN A 66 -8.80 -1.17 -4.03
N ALA A 67 -9.83 -1.52 -3.26
CA ALA A 67 -11.22 -1.18 -3.57
C ALA A 67 -11.53 0.32 -3.47
N LYS A 68 -10.67 1.10 -2.81
CA LYS A 68 -10.83 2.56 -2.58
C LYS A 68 -12.19 2.91 -1.95
N ALA A 69 -12.73 1.99 -1.14
CA ALA A 69 -14.04 2.08 -0.51
C ALA A 69 -13.94 1.68 0.97
N ARG A 70 -14.91 2.09 1.81
CA ARG A 70 -14.89 1.80 3.25
C ARG A 70 -16.28 1.71 3.84
N GLY A 71 -16.42 0.96 4.94
CA GLY A 71 -17.71 0.78 5.61
C GLY A 71 -18.73 0.16 4.66
N LYS A 72 -19.94 0.72 4.58
CA LYS A 72 -21.02 0.16 3.76
C LYS A 72 -20.71 0.18 2.25
N SER A 73 -19.90 1.11 1.76
CA SER A 73 -19.56 1.18 0.32
C SER A 73 -18.64 0.05 -0.14
N LEU A 74 -18.08 -0.72 0.79
CA LEU A 74 -17.25 -1.89 0.49
C LEU A 74 -18.09 -3.12 0.11
N LEU A 75 -19.38 -3.14 0.45
CA LEU A 75 -20.27 -4.29 0.26
C LEU A 75 -20.31 -4.82 -1.19
N PRO A 76 -20.40 -3.98 -2.24
CA PRO A 76 -20.42 -4.46 -3.61
C PRO A 76 -19.14 -5.23 -3.98
N ALA A 77 -17.96 -4.68 -3.66
CA ALA A 77 -16.68 -5.31 -3.94
C ALA A 77 -16.48 -6.61 -3.14
N LEU A 78 -17.00 -6.68 -1.91
CA LEU A 78 -16.97 -7.90 -1.10
C LEU A 78 -17.82 -9.01 -1.70
N LEU A 79 -19.05 -8.67 -2.12
CA LEU A 79 -19.96 -9.64 -2.74
C LEU A 79 -19.40 -10.13 -4.08
N GLU A 80 -18.84 -9.23 -4.88
CA GLU A 80 -18.18 -9.60 -6.14
C GLU A 80 -17.00 -10.56 -5.89
N GLY A 81 -16.13 -10.28 -4.91
CA GLY A 81 -15.00 -11.16 -4.61
C GLY A 81 -15.36 -12.51 -3.97
N LEU A 82 -16.56 -12.66 -3.39
CA LEU A 82 -16.99 -13.87 -2.68
C LEU A 82 -17.96 -14.75 -3.47
N LEU A 83 -18.71 -14.17 -4.41
CA LEU A 83 -19.77 -14.85 -5.16
C LEU A 83 -19.36 -15.21 -6.61
N VAL A 84 -18.16 -14.80 -7.02
CA VAL A 84 -17.50 -15.20 -8.26
C VAL A 84 -16.61 -16.40 -7.99
#